data_AF-A0A3B9QZB1-F1
#
_entry.id   AF-A0A3B9QZB1-F1
#
_cell.length_a   1.000
_cell.length_b   1.000
_cell.length_c   1.000
_cell.angle_alpha   90.00
_cell.angle_beta   90.00
_cell.angle_gamma   90.00
#
_symmetry.space_group_name_H-M   'P 1'
#
loop_
_entity.id
_entity.type
_entity.pdbx_description
1 polymer ?
#
loop_
_entity_poly.entity_id
_entity_poly.type
_entity_poly.pdbx_seq_one_letter_code
_entity_poly.pdbx_strand_id
1 'polypeptide(L)'
;QGMRQGNDVGTQYRSAIYTFDDSQSEAAKTFAELYETALKRSGYRAVTTEIAAAGEFFYAEDYHQQYLAKNPGGYCGLGGTGVACPGMESASAA
;
A
#
# COMPACT_ATOMS: atom_id res chain seq x y z
N GLN A 1 -1.29 -4.78 -7.35
CA GLN A 1 -0.96 -5.97 -8.17
C GLN A 1 -1.51 -5.72 -9.58
N GLY A 2 -1.09 -4.60 -10.18
CA GLY A 2 -1.87 -3.93 -11.21
C GLY A 2 -3.21 -3.44 -10.66
N MET A 3 -4.26 -3.55 -11.49
CA MET A 3 -5.64 -3.18 -11.17
C MET A 3 -6.35 -4.29 -10.34
N ARG A 4 -5.71 -4.68 -9.25
CA ARG A 4 -6.14 -5.75 -8.34
C ARG A 4 -5.37 -5.69 -7.01
N GLN A 5 -6.04 -6.12 -5.94
CA GLN A 5 -5.44 -6.47 -4.65
C GLN A 5 -6.03 -7.80 -4.15
N GLY A 6 -5.23 -8.87 -4.11
CA GLY A 6 -5.72 -10.17 -3.66
C GLY A 6 -6.88 -10.64 -4.54
N ASN A 7 -8.03 -10.91 -3.92
CA ASN A 7 -9.25 -11.33 -4.60
C ASN A 7 -10.07 -10.15 -5.17
N ASP A 8 -9.73 -8.91 -4.81
CA ASP A 8 -10.46 -7.71 -5.23
C ASP A 8 -9.93 -7.19 -6.58
N VAL A 9 -10.72 -7.38 -7.65
CA VAL A 9 -10.34 -7.04 -9.03
C VAL A 9 -11.01 -5.76 -9.49
N GLY A 10 -10.22 -4.81 -10.01
CA GLY A 10 -10.71 -3.52 -10.48
C GLY A 10 -9.70 -2.39 -10.26
N THR A 11 -9.83 -1.30 -11.04
CA THR A 11 -8.93 -0.13 -10.98
C THR A 11 -8.99 0.62 -9.65
N GLN A 12 -10.12 0.50 -8.94
CA GLN A 12 -10.33 1.03 -7.60
C GLN A 12 -9.50 0.31 -6.52
N TYR A 13 -8.94 -0.87 -6.82
CA TYR A 13 -8.09 -1.66 -5.92
C TYR A 13 -6.60 -1.59 -6.28
N ARG A 14 -6.20 -0.59 -7.09
CA ARG A 14 -4.78 -0.40 -7.42
C ARG A 14 -4.00 0.12 -6.22
N SER A 15 -2.71 -0.19 -6.19
CA SER A 15 -1.79 0.37 -5.19
C SER A 15 -1.55 1.86 -5.52
N ALA A 16 -1.67 2.75 -4.53
CA ALA A 16 -1.47 4.18 -4.71
C ALA A 16 -0.91 4.83 -3.44
N ILE A 17 -0.09 5.86 -3.62
CA ILE A 17 0.40 6.77 -2.59
C ILE A 17 0.12 8.20 -3.07
N TYR A 18 -0.67 8.93 -2.30
CA TYR A 18 -0.96 10.34 -2.55
C TYR A 18 -0.24 11.21 -1.52
N THR A 19 0.46 12.25 -2.01
CA THR A 19 1.41 13.04 -1.22
C THR A 19 1.01 14.50 -1.15
N PHE A 20 1.24 15.15 0.01
CA PHE A 20 0.87 16.56 0.22
C PHE A 20 2.00 17.54 -0.05
N ASP A 21 3.24 17.06 -0.10
CA ASP A 21 4.44 17.86 -0.31
C ASP A 21 5.53 17.07 -1.06
N ASP A 22 6.54 17.79 -1.53
CA ASP A 22 7.64 17.21 -2.30
C ASP A 22 8.49 16.25 -1.48
N SER A 23 8.64 16.50 -0.17
CA SER A 23 9.40 15.62 0.72
C SER A 23 8.77 14.23 0.81
N GLN A 24 7.44 14.16 0.93
CA GLN A 24 6.69 12.91 0.90
C GLN A 24 6.79 12.24 -0.48
N SER A 25 6.71 13.01 -1.56
CA SER A 25 6.83 12.49 -2.93
C SER A 25 8.18 11.83 -3.17
N GLU A 26 9.26 12.50 -2.78
CA GLU A 26 10.62 11.99 -2.86
C GLU A 26 10.79 10.72 -2.02
N ALA A 27 10.38 10.77 -0.76
CA ALA A 27 10.46 9.61 0.13
C ALA A 27 9.69 8.39 -0.42
N ALA A 28 8.48 8.61 -0.95
CA ALA A 28 7.66 7.55 -1.54
C ALA A 28 8.33 6.93 -2.78
N LYS A 29 8.90 7.75 -3.67
CA LYS A 29 9.62 7.29 -4.87
C LYS A 29 10.85 6.49 -4.50
N THR A 30 11.70 7.03 -3.63
CA THR A 30 12.91 6.34 -3.14
C THR A 30 12.55 5.00 -2.50
N PHE A 31 11.52 4.97 -1.65
CA PHE A 31 11.11 3.74 -0.99
C PHE A 31 10.50 2.73 -1.97
N ALA A 32 9.73 3.18 -2.97
CA ALA A 32 9.18 2.31 -4.00
C ALA A 32 10.29 1.59 -4.79
N GLU A 33 11.37 2.28 -5.16
CA GLU A 33 12.53 1.70 -5.86
C GLU A 33 13.27 0.67 -4.97
N LEU A 34 13.48 1.00 -3.70
CA LEU A 34 14.10 0.09 -2.73
C LEU A 34 13.26 -1.18 -2.54
N TYR A 35 11.95 -1.01 -2.34
CA TYR A 35 11.03 -2.13 -2.11
C TYR A 35 10.84 -2.97 -3.36
N GLU A 36 10.83 -2.36 -4.56
CA GLU A 36 10.79 -3.09 -5.83
C GLU A 36 11.95 -4.08 -5.94
N THR A 37 13.15 -3.68 -5.53
CA THR A 37 14.32 -4.57 -5.54
C THR A 37 14.10 -5.77 -4.61
N ALA A 38 13.57 -5.56 -3.40
CA ALA A 38 13.28 -6.63 -2.47
C ALA A 38 12.18 -7.58 -2.99
N LEU A 39 11.10 -7.02 -3.54
CA LEU A 39 10.01 -7.78 -4.15
C LEU A 39 10.48 -8.63 -5.32
N LYS A 40 11.31 -8.07 -6.21
CA LYS A 40 11.90 -8.82 -7.33
C LYS A 40 12.73 -10.01 -6.86
N ARG A 41 13.55 -9.83 -5.81
CA ARG A 41 14.32 -10.95 -5.20
C ARG A 41 13.42 -12.05 -4.64
N SER A 42 12.24 -11.69 -4.14
CA SER A 42 11.23 -12.62 -3.65
C SER A 42 10.29 -13.17 -4.73
N GLY A 43 10.59 -12.96 -6.02
CA GLY A 43 9.83 -13.51 -7.15
C GLY A 43 8.54 -12.76 -7.51
N TYR A 44 8.33 -11.57 -6.94
CA TYR A 44 7.20 -10.72 -7.31
C TYR A 44 7.43 -10.00 -8.65
N ARG A 45 6.33 -9.65 -9.30
CA ARG A 45 6.32 -8.77 -10.46
C ARG A 45 6.69 -7.34 -10.06
N ALA A 46 6.97 -6.51 -11.08
CA ALA A 46 7.25 -5.09 -10.90
C ALA A 46 6.17 -4.40 -10.05
N VAL A 47 6.61 -3.41 -9.27
CA VAL A 47 5.72 -2.56 -8.47
C VAL A 47 4.81 -1.79 -9.42
N THR A 48 3.55 -1.65 -9.02
CA THR A 48 2.49 -0.98 -9.80
C THR A 48 1.86 0.18 -9.02
N THR A 49 2.56 0.65 -7.98
CA THR A 49 2.10 1.73 -7.12
C THR A 49 2.13 3.05 -7.88
N GLU A 50 0.98 3.69 -7.98
CA GLU A 50 0.87 5.07 -8.44
C GLU A 50 1.37 6.01 -7.34
N ILE A 51 2.21 6.98 -7.68
CA ILE A 51 2.66 8.03 -6.75
C ILE A 51 2.30 9.38 -7.37
N ALA A 52 1.41 10.12 -6.70
CA ALA A 52 0.90 11.40 -7.20
C ALA A 52 0.67 12.41 -6.06
N ALA A 53 0.42 13.66 -6.42
CA ALA A 53 -0.04 14.67 -5.46
C ALA A 53 -1.47 14.33 -4.99
N ALA A 54 -1.76 14.58 -3.72
CA ALA A 54 -3.10 14.42 -3.17
C ALA A 54 -4.06 15.42 -3.84
N GLY A 55 -5.09 14.88 -4.48
CA GLY A 55 -6.21 15.65 -5.03
C GLY A 55 -7.33 15.82 -4.01
N GLU A 56 -8.51 16.17 -4.52
CA GLU A 56 -9.74 16.17 -3.74
C GLU A 56 -10.05 14.76 -3.20
N PHE A 57 -10.40 14.67 -1.92
CA PHE A 57 -10.78 13.42 -1.28
C PHE A 57 -12.29 13.38 -1.06
N PHE A 58 -12.94 12.38 -1.65
CA PHE A 58 -14.36 12.13 -1.46
C PHE A 58 -14.57 11.09 -0.36
N TYR A 59 -15.27 11.46 0.69
CA TYR A 59 -15.66 10.51 1.73
C TYR A 59 -16.56 9.41 1.15
N ALA A 60 -16.25 8.16 1.47
CA ALA A 60 -17.19 7.06 1.30
C ALA A 60 -18.37 7.19 2.29
N GLU A 61 -19.46 6.49 2.00
CA GLU A 61 -20.67 6.45 2.82
C GLU A 61 -20.38 6.03 4.28
N ASP A 62 -21.24 6.44 5.22
CA ASP A 62 -21.03 6.23 6.66
C ASP A 62 -20.76 4.76 7.05
N TYR A 63 -21.43 3.82 6.37
CA TYR A 63 -21.26 2.40 6.68
C TYR A 63 -19.85 1.87 6.34
N HIS A 64 -19.09 2.56 5.48
CA HIS A 64 -17.68 2.26 5.22
C HIS A 64 -16.75 2.83 6.30
N GLN A 65 -17.16 3.92 6.96
CA GLN A 65 -16.34 4.61 7.95
C GLN A 65 -16.20 3.75 9.22
N GLN A 66 -14.95 3.51 9.61
CA GLN A 66 -14.57 2.65 10.75
C GLN A 66 -15.25 1.26 10.70
N TYR A 67 -15.47 0.72 9.50
CA TYR A 67 -16.21 -0.53 9.29
C TYR A 67 -15.72 -1.69 10.17
N LEU A 68 -14.41 -1.91 10.29
CA LEU A 68 -13.84 -3.00 11.10
C LEU A 68 -13.95 -2.78 12.62
N ALA A 69 -14.05 -1.53 13.08
CA ALA A 69 -14.35 -1.25 14.47
C ALA A 69 -15.85 -1.50 14.77
N LYS A 70 -16.73 -1.15 13.82
CA LYS A 70 -18.17 -1.43 13.88
C LYS A 70 -18.47 -2.94 13.76
N ASN A 71 -17.66 -3.67 12.99
CA ASN A 71 -17.79 -5.09 12.70
C ASN A 71 -16.47 -5.84 12.97
N PRO A 72 -16.18 -6.24 14.23
CA PRO A 72 -14.91 -6.89 14.57
C PRO A 72 -14.62 -8.21 13.83
N GLY A 73 -15.67 -8.92 13.39
CA GLY A 73 -15.57 -10.10 12.52
C GLY A 73 -15.76 -9.79 11.02
N GLY A 74 -15.75 -8.51 10.65
CA GLY A 74 -15.93 -8.04 9.28
C GLY A 74 -14.81 -8.51 8.37
N TYR A 75 -15.10 -8.56 7.07
CA TYR A 75 -14.12 -9.00 6.08
C TYR A 75 -12.95 -8.03 5.99
N CYS A 76 -11.73 -8.56 6.12
CA CYS A 76 -10.48 -7.85 5.90
C CYS A 76 -9.54 -8.75 5.09
N GLY A 77 -9.45 -8.51 3.77
CA GLY A 77 -8.64 -9.30 2.84
C GLY A 77 -7.14 -8.98 2.83
N LEU A 78 -6.60 -8.39 3.91
CA LEU A 78 -5.20 -7.97 3.96
C LEU A 78 -4.27 -9.19 4.08
N GLY A 79 -3.53 -9.48 3.00
CA GLY A 79 -2.50 -10.54 2.98
C GLY A 79 -1.06 -10.04 3.01
N GLY A 80 -0.83 -8.75 2.73
CA GLY A 80 0.51 -8.18 2.60
C GLY A 80 1.35 -8.84 1.49
N THR A 81 2.67 -8.64 1.54
CA THR A 81 3.63 -9.27 0.61
C THR A 81 4.52 -10.33 1.26
N GLY A 82 4.54 -10.38 2.60
CA GLY A 82 5.46 -11.26 3.35
C GLY A 82 6.94 -10.93 3.17
N VAL A 83 7.29 -9.85 2.46
CA VAL A 83 8.67 -9.39 2.26
C VAL A 83 9.01 -8.37 3.33
N ALA A 84 10.18 -8.49 3.94
CA ALA A 84 10.64 -7.55 4.96
C ALA A 84 10.90 -6.16 4.34
N CYS A 85 10.63 -5.12 5.13
CA CYS A 85 10.94 -3.75 4.75
C CYS A 85 12.47 -3.56 4.65
N PRO A 86 13.01 -3.19 3.47
CA PRO A 86 14.41 -2.84 3.32
C PRO A 86 14.76 -1.67 4.26
N GLY A 87 15.93 -1.74 4.88
CA GLY A 87 16.38 -0.71 5.83
C GLY A 87 15.87 -0.88 7.27
N MET A 88 14.98 -1.84 7.55
CA MET A 88 14.62 -2.24 8.93
C MET A 88 15.47 -3.38 9.49
N GLU A 89 16.62 -3.70 8.87
CA GLU A 89 17.49 -4.82 9.28
C GLU A 89 18.17 -4.66 10.66
N SER A 90 17.87 -3.59 11.41
CA SER A 90 18.36 -3.38 12.79
C SER A 90 17.28 -3.33 13.87
N ALA A 91 16.00 -3.57 13.58
CA ALA A 91 14.99 -3.73 14.63
C ALA A 91 14.82 -5.21 15.04
N SER A 92 15.93 -5.88 15.34
CA SER A 92 15.89 -7.13 16.10
C SER A 92 15.64 -6.79 17.57
N ALA A 93 14.58 -7.38 18.11
CA ALA A 93 14.20 -7.51 19.52
C ALA A 93 15.15 -6.88 20.57
N ALA A 94 14.60 -5.91 21.32
CA ALA A 94 14.97 -5.64 22.70
C ALA A 94 13.79 -6.02 23.59
#